data_AF-A0A928EMX7-F1
#
_entry.id   AF-A0A928EMX7-F1
#
_cell.length_a   1.000
_cell.length_b   1.000
_cell.length_c   1.000
_cell.angle_alpha   90.00
_cell.angle_beta   90.00
_cell.angle_gamma   90.00
#
_symmetry.space_group_name_H-M   'P 1'
#
loop_
_entity.id
_entity.type
_entity.pdbx_description
1 polymer ?
#
loop_
_entity_poly.entity_id
_entity_poly.type
_entity_poly.pdbx_seq_one_letter_code
_entity_poly.pdbx_strand_id
1 'polypeptide(L)'
;MLSTPQNYSIYPSIIPADRQTDMIIAPNERAFVFEDGEKYELTVISVNADEPSYHIPTTHKKFSAEAKDGVLRFSYTFESEQEHIIILNKDEKVIQEFHVFSLYEDLYALTALKGDLHGHSCRSDGKRDPAALAGYYREQGFDFFALTDHNRYHFGGEIDEVYDGVNTGLVRIFGEEVHPVGSVLHIVHVCGNSSVSDLYVHDLEGFEKDIEEYKANVPANIPEKYKSRYAKAMWTVDRIHETGGLAIYPHPYWRPGRSRIYHACDEFAMLMLKSGMFDAFELVGGMEQDGINRAVALWADLRVEGLNIPVVGSSDVHEVNGKTFNNCFTVCFAKSNSREDIRDALTEGKCVAVEATGEESEREYRPYGSLRLVTYAQFLLKYYFPKRQRICQGAGVTMRAYSMGEASKELLELETKLSEDFTLRFFGKKEPKLPNAEMLVFENKWREVHANGPSGKGSVIFKDYKME
;
A
#
# COMPACT_ATOMS: atom_id res chain seq x y z
N MET A 1 13.31 -12.78 -10.36
CA MET A 1 12.97 -14.21 -10.19
C MET A 1 11.71 -14.27 -9.35
N LEU A 2 10.60 -14.79 -9.85
CA LEU A 2 9.37 -14.89 -9.06
C LEU A 2 9.62 -15.75 -7.81
N SER A 3 9.04 -15.35 -6.68
CA SER A 3 9.10 -16.14 -5.44
C SER A 3 8.56 -17.55 -5.70
N THR A 4 9.22 -18.58 -5.16
CA THR A 4 8.73 -19.96 -5.19
C THR A 4 7.26 -20.01 -4.75
N PRO A 5 6.38 -20.71 -5.50
CA PRO A 5 4.99 -20.89 -5.08
C PRO A 5 4.94 -21.50 -3.68
N GLN A 6 4.03 -21.00 -2.83
CA GLN A 6 3.77 -21.59 -1.52
C GLN A 6 2.85 -22.80 -1.70
N ASN A 7 3.16 -23.91 -1.04
CA ASN A 7 2.34 -25.12 -1.07
C ASN A 7 1.02 -24.92 -0.33
N TYR A 8 1.05 -24.09 0.71
CA TYR A 8 -0.08 -23.83 1.59
C TYR A 8 -0.30 -22.33 1.83
N SER A 9 -1.51 -21.96 2.19
CA SER A 9 -1.87 -20.65 2.73
C SER A 9 -2.41 -20.80 4.15
N ILE A 10 -2.20 -19.79 4.99
CA ILE A 10 -2.80 -19.69 6.31
C ILE A 10 -3.88 -18.61 6.30
N TYR A 11 -4.98 -18.86 7.02
CA TYR A 11 -6.08 -17.92 7.15
C TYR A 11 -6.64 -17.89 8.58
N PRO A 12 -7.01 -16.71 9.09
CA PRO A 12 -6.62 -15.40 8.55
C PRO A 12 -5.11 -15.12 8.74
N SER A 13 -4.55 -14.17 7.98
CA SER A 13 -3.16 -13.73 8.14
C SER A 13 -3.03 -12.49 9.03
N ILE A 14 -4.11 -11.72 9.16
CA ILE A 14 -4.24 -10.63 10.13
C ILE A 14 -5.25 -11.07 11.19
N ILE A 15 -4.87 -10.94 12.46
CA ILE A 15 -5.60 -11.51 13.59
C ILE A 15 -5.73 -10.50 14.74
N PRO A 16 -6.73 -10.64 15.62
CA PRO A 16 -6.80 -9.83 16.83
C PRO A 16 -5.74 -10.28 17.85
N ALA A 17 -5.02 -9.32 18.43
CA ALA A 17 -4.10 -9.56 19.54
C ALA A 17 -4.85 -9.96 20.81
N ASP A 18 -4.22 -10.81 21.62
CA ASP A 18 -4.67 -11.25 22.96
C ASP A 18 -6.04 -11.93 22.98
N ARG A 19 -6.47 -12.46 21.83
CA ARG A 19 -7.71 -13.22 21.68
C ARG A 19 -7.44 -14.56 21.03
N GLN A 20 -8.16 -15.58 21.48
CA GLN A 20 -8.14 -16.88 20.84
C GLN A 20 -8.72 -16.75 19.42
N THR A 21 -7.96 -17.19 18.42
CA THR A 21 -8.36 -17.15 17.01
C THR A 21 -8.30 -18.54 16.41
N ASP A 22 -9.33 -18.90 15.65
CA ASP A 22 -9.36 -20.12 14.86
C ASP A 22 -8.58 -19.90 13.56
N MET A 23 -7.63 -20.79 13.31
CA MET A 23 -6.68 -20.73 12.21
C MET A 23 -6.88 -21.95 11.30
N ILE A 24 -6.70 -21.72 10.00
CA ILE A 24 -6.79 -22.76 8.97
C ILE A 24 -5.56 -22.70 8.07
N ILE A 25 -4.87 -23.82 7.90
CA ILE A 25 -3.85 -24.01 6.88
C ILE A 25 -4.47 -24.83 5.75
N ALA A 26 -4.57 -24.21 4.57
CA ALA A 26 -5.21 -24.79 3.39
C ALA A 26 -4.21 -24.99 2.25
N PRO A 27 -4.34 -26.06 1.45
CA PRO A 27 -3.47 -26.30 0.31
C PRO A 27 -3.76 -25.32 -0.83
N ASN A 28 -2.70 -24.85 -1.51
CA ASN A 28 -2.83 -24.05 -2.73
C ASN A 28 -2.93 -24.92 -4.00
N GLU A 29 -2.50 -26.17 -3.92
CA GLU A 29 -2.55 -27.15 -5.01
C GLU A 29 -3.03 -28.50 -4.49
N ARG A 30 -3.61 -29.31 -5.37
CA ARG A 30 -4.18 -30.60 -4.98
C ARG A 30 -3.13 -31.59 -4.45
N ALA A 31 -1.91 -31.49 -4.95
CA ALA A 31 -0.77 -32.28 -4.49
C ALA A 31 -0.48 -32.11 -2.99
N PHE A 32 -0.88 -31.00 -2.39
CA PHE A 32 -0.63 -30.67 -0.99
C PHE A 32 -1.84 -30.84 -0.09
N VAL A 33 -2.94 -31.42 -0.57
CA VAL A 33 -4.11 -31.70 0.28
C VAL A 33 -3.69 -32.55 1.48
N PHE A 34 -4.06 -32.15 2.70
CA PHE A 34 -3.69 -32.93 3.87
C PHE A 34 -4.41 -34.28 3.90
N GLU A 35 -3.75 -35.33 4.39
CA GLU A 35 -4.37 -36.65 4.53
C GLU A 35 -5.04 -36.79 5.89
N ASP A 36 -6.31 -37.23 5.90
CA ASP A 36 -7.11 -37.26 7.12
C ASP A 36 -6.51 -38.19 8.19
N GLY A 37 -6.44 -37.69 9.43
CA GLY A 37 -5.87 -38.41 10.57
C GLY A 37 -4.36 -38.26 10.74
N GLU A 38 -3.66 -37.70 9.74
CA GLU A 38 -2.24 -37.39 9.86
C GLU A 38 -2.01 -36.24 10.85
N LYS A 39 -0.95 -36.37 11.66
CA LYS A 39 -0.57 -35.35 12.65
C LYS A 39 0.60 -34.54 12.16
N TYR A 40 0.50 -33.24 12.36
CA TYR A 40 1.52 -32.26 12.02
C TYR A 40 1.91 -31.47 13.27
N GLU A 41 3.18 -31.10 13.37
CA GLU A 41 3.67 -30.23 14.43
C GLU A 41 3.66 -28.77 13.95
N LEU A 42 3.14 -27.88 14.77
CA LEU A 42 3.15 -26.44 14.57
C LEU A 42 4.04 -25.81 15.64
N THR A 43 4.97 -24.96 15.20
CA THR A 43 5.78 -24.12 16.08
C THR A 43 5.39 -22.66 15.88
N VAL A 44 5.06 -21.95 16.95
CA VAL A 44 4.73 -20.51 16.92
C VAL A 44 5.85 -19.72 17.59
N ILE A 45 6.34 -18.70 16.88
CA ILE A 45 7.42 -17.80 17.30
C ILE A 45 6.89 -16.37 17.24
N SER A 46 6.97 -15.65 18.35
CA SER A 46 6.70 -14.20 18.39
C SER A 46 7.96 -13.44 18.01
N VAL A 47 7.88 -12.58 17.00
CA VAL A 47 9.07 -11.93 16.41
C VAL A 47 9.61 -10.81 17.30
N ASN A 48 8.73 -10.10 18.01
CA ASN A 48 9.12 -9.03 18.92
C ASN A 48 9.35 -9.61 20.33
N ALA A 49 10.42 -10.39 20.47
CA ALA A 49 10.86 -10.98 21.72
C ALA A 49 12.39 -10.93 21.84
N ASP A 50 12.90 -10.87 23.08
CA ASP A 50 14.33 -10.97 23.34
C ASP A 50 14.79 -12.42 23.19
N GLU A 51 15.82 -12.65 22.37
CA GLU A 51 16.47 -13.95 22.25
C GLU A 51 17.48 -14.14 23.40
N PRO A 52 17.20 -15.01 24.39
CA PRO A 52 18.08 -15.19 25.55
C PRO A 52 19.45 -15.80 25.19
N SER A 53 19.60 -16.44 24.04
CA SER A 53 20.86 -17.08 23.66
C SER A 53 21.12 -17.04 22.16
N TYR A 54 22.28 -16.47 21.78
CA TYR A 54 22.78 -16.49 20.41
C TYR A 54 22.98 -17.92 19.85
N HIS A 55 23.28 -18.90 20.72
CA HIS A 55 23.57 -20.28 20.29
C HIS A 55 22.39 -21.24 20.42
N ILE A 56 21.37 -20.89 21.22
CA ILE A 56 20.23 -21.76 21.49
C ILE A 56 18.95 -20.92 21.50
N PRO A 57 18.34 -20.69 20.33
CA PRO A 57 17.08 -19.98 20.25
C PRO A 57 15.96 -20.74 20.97
N THR A 58 15.30 -20.14 21.96
CA THR A 58 14.43 -20.91 22.89
C THR A 58 12.99 -20.42 23.02
N THR A 59 12.62 -19.26 22.45
CA THR A 59 11.27 -18.72 22.63
C THR A 59 10.32 -19.18 21.53
N HIS A 60 9.79 -20.40 21.67
CA HIS A 60 8.75 -20.91 20.78
C HIS A 60 7.76 -21.85 21.50
N LYS A 61 6.50 -21.85 21.06
CA LYS A 61 5.47 -22.81 21.54
C LYS A 61 5.24 -23.88 20.48
N LYS A 62 5.21 -25.14 20.89
CA LYS A 62 4.94 -26.30 20.01
C LYS A 62 3.64 -26.98 20.37
N PHE A 63 2.88 -27.40 19.36
CA PHE A 63 1.69 -28.23 19.53
C PHE A 63 1.41 -29.02 18.25
N SER A 64 0.54 -30.03 18.35
CA SER A 64 0.14 -30.83 17.19
C SER A 64 -1.25 -30.44 16.70
N ALA A 65 -1.44 -30.48 15.38
CA ALA A 65 -2.75 -30.41 14.74
C ALA A 65 -2.97 -31.67 13.90
N GLU A 66 -4.20 -32.18 13.92
CA GLU A 66 -4.59 -33.34 13.12
C GLU A 66 -5.30 -32.85 11.85
N ALA A 67 -4.90 -33.43 10.71
CA ALA A 67 -5.47 -33.12 9.42
C ALA A 67 -6.89 -33.70 9.29
N LYS A 68 -7.78 -32.87 8.76
CA LYS A 68 -9.16 -33.27 8.49
C LYS A 68 -9.78 -32.44 7.36
N ASP A 69 -10.47 -33.13 6.45
CA ASP A 69 -11.11 -32.56 5.27
C ASP A 69 -10.09 -31.84 4.37
N GLY A 70 -8.87 -32.40 4.27
CA GLY A 70 -7.82 -31.87 3.42
C GLY A 70 -7.12 -30.61 3.92
N VAL A 71 -7.34 -30.19 5.19
CA VAL A 71 -6.75 -29.00 5.81
C VAL A 71 -6.28 -29.25 7.24
N LEU A 72 -5.48 -28.35 7.80
CA LEU A 72 -5.20 -28.29 9.23
C LEU A 72 -5.98 -27.15 9.89
N ARG A 73 -6.55 -27.42 11.06
CA ARG A 73 -7.24 -26.43 11.89
C ARG A 73 -6.67 -26.44 13.29
N PHE A 74 -6.51 -25.26 13.87
CA PHE A 74 -6.09 -25.10 15.27
C PHE A 74 -6.57 -23.76 15.80
N SER A 75 -6.66 -23.64 17.12
CA SER A 75 -6.99 -22.37 17.79
C SER A 75 -5.80 -21.92 18.62
N TYR A 76 -5.44 -20.65 18.54
CA TYR A 76 -4.29 -20.11 19.27
C TYR A 76 -4.54 -18.66 19.70
N THR A 77 -3.97 -18.27 20.84
CA THR A 77 -3.99 -16.88 21.33
C THR A 77 -2.65 -16.24 21.03
N PHE A 78 -2.64 -15.26 20.13
CA PHE A 78 -1.43 -14.54 19.72
C PHE A 78 -1.25 -13.30 20.60
N GLU A 79 -0.18 -13.29 21.39
CA GLU A 79 0.06 -12.29 22.43
C GLU A 79 0.64 -10.99 21.85
N SER A 80 0.10 -9.85 22.29
CA SER A 80 0.50 -8.49 21.90
C SER A 80 0.41 -8.16 20.40
N GLU A 81 0.49 -6.89 20.04
CA GLU A 81 0.51 -6.46 18.64
C GLU A 81 1.91 -6.67 18.03
N GLN A 82 2.05 -7.68 17.16
CA GLN A 82 3.32 -8.03 16.49
C GLN A 82 3.14 -9.08 15.38
N GLU A 83 4.22 -9.31 14.63
CA GLU A 83 4.37 -10.46 13.73
C GLU A 83 4.62 -11.76 14.53
N HIS A 84 4.02 -12.85 14.05
CA HIS A 84 4.27 -14.21 14.52
C HIS A 84 4.61 -15.13 13.34
N ILE A 85 5.64 -15.95 13.50
CA ILE A 85 6.03 -16.99 12.55
C ILE A 85 5.41 -18.32 13.00
N ILE A 86 4.81 -19.03 12.06
CA ILE A 86 4.24 -20.36 12.28
C ILE A 86 4.98 -21.34 11.37
N ILE A 87 5.66 -22.32 11.94
CA ILE A 87 6.41 -23.33 11.21
C ILE A 87 5.63 -24.63 11.22
N LEU A 88 5.26 -25.12 10.04
CA LEU A 88 4.63 -26.42 9.85
C LEU A 88 5.70 -27.49 9.64
N ASN A 89 5.66 -28.52 10.47
CA ASN A 89 6.58 -29.65 10.44
C ASN A 89 5.85 -30.98 10.31
N LYS A 90 6.50 -31.94 9.67
CA LYS A 90 6.14 -33.36 9.69
C LYS A 90 7.42 -34.19 9.81
N ASP A 91 7.44 -35.14 10.74
CA ASP A 91 8.59 -36.03 10.98
C ASP A 91 9.93 -35.27 11.09
N GLU A 92 9.94 -34.23 11.93
CA GLU A 92 11.10 -33.34 12.17
C GLU A 92 11.57 -32.52 10.96
N LYS A 93 10.84 -32.56 9.84
CA LYS A 93 11.14 -31.76 8.64
C LYS A 93 10.23 -30.55 8.55
N VAL A 94 10.84 -29.39 8.33
CA VAL A 94 10.13 -28.14 7.99
C VAL A 94 9.49 -28.30 6.63
N ILE A 95 8.17 -28.15 6.58
CA ILE A 95 7.38 -28.15 5.34
C ILE A 95 7.28 -26.73 4.79
N GLN A 96 6.83 -25.79 5.62
CA GLN A 96 6.61 -24.40 5.23
C GLN A 96 6.54 -23.49 6.45
N GLU A 97 7.01 -22.25 6.28
CA GLU A 97 6.82 -21.16 7.24
C GLU A 97 5.68 -20.24 6.79
N PHE A 98 4.90 -19.77 7.76
CA PHE A 98 3.85 -18.78 7.59
C PHE A 98 4.13 -17.59 8.48
N HIS A 99 3.67 -16.43 8.04
CA HIS A 99 3.77 -15.18 8.79
C HIS A 99 2.37 -14.62 8.96
N VAL A 100 2.01 -14.33 10.21
CA VAL A 100 0.75 -13.68 10.58
C VAL A 100 1.04 -12.45 11.43
N PHE A 101 0.13 -11.49 11.45
CA PHE A 101 0.28 -10.27 12.24
C PHE A 101 -0.93 -10.07 13.14
N SER A 102 -0.66 -9.86 14.41
CA SER A 102 -1.68 -9.59 15.44
C SER A 102 -1.79 -8.09 15.70
N LEU A 103 -3.01 -7.59 15.77
CA LEU A 103 -3.32 -6.16 15.91
C LEU A 103 -4.23 -5.90 17.09
N TYR A 104 -4.03 -4.77 17.75
CA TYR A 104 -5.04 -4.23 18.65
C TYR A 104 -6.25 -3.71 17.87
N GLU A 105 -7.39 -3.59 18.58
CA GLU A 105 -8.72 -3.35 17.99
C GLU A 105 -8.74 -2.13 17.05
N ASP A 106 -8.03 -1.06 17.40
CA ASP A 106 -8.03 0.20 16.65
C ASP A 106 -7.40 0.06 15.25
N LEU A 107 -6.33 -0.72 15.08
CA LEU A 107 -5.76 -1.02 13.77
C LEU A 107 -6.42 -2.23 13.10
N TYR A 108 -6.88 -3.22 13.87
CA TYR A 108 -7.58 -4.39 13.34
C TYR A 108 -8.88 -4.03 12.62
N ALA A 109 -9.56 -2.98 13.10
CA ALA A 109 -10.79 -2.46 12.47
C ALA A 109 -10.54 -1.75 11.12
N LEU A 110 -9.28 -1.41 10.79
CA LEU A 110 -8.93 -0.67 9.58
C LEU A 110 -8.54 -1.60 8.43
N THR A 111 -8.54 -1.03 7.23
CA THR A 111 -8.11 -1.66 6.00
C THR A 111 -6.83 -0.98 5.55
N ALA A 112 -5.80 -1.78 5.23
CA ALA A 112 -4.57 -1.26 4.65
C ALA A 112 -4.76 -1.08 3.14
N LEU A 113 -4.59 0.17 2.68
CA LEU A 113 -4.75 0.59 1.30
C LEU A 113 -3.42 1.09 0.76
N LYS A 114 -3.06 0.68 -0.46
CA LYS A 114 -1.92 1.23 -1.19
C LYS A 114 -2.40 2.37 -2.09
N GLY A 115 -1.82 3.55 -1.95
CA GLY A 115 -2.23 4.73 -2.70
C GLY A 115 -1.10 5.59 -3.22
N ASP A 116 -1.42 6.42 -4.19
CA ASP A 116 -0.55 7.47 -4.71
C ASP A 116 -1.30 8.81 -4.67
N LEU A 117 -0.69 9.86 -4.15
CA LEU A 117 -1.35 11.15 -3.98
C LEU A 117 -0.84 12.21 -4.96
N HIS A 118 0.07 11.84 -5.86
CA HIS A 118 0.69 12.76 -6.81
C HIS A 118 1.02 12.05 -8.13
N GLY A 119 0.31 12.40 -9.20
CA GLY A 119 0.51 11.80 -10.52
C GLY A 119 -0.15 12.57 -11.66
N HIS A 120 0.46 12.48 -12.85
CA HIS A 120 0.16 13.33 -14.00
C HIS A 120 -0.29 12.49 -15.21
N SER A 121 -1.24 13.03 -15.96
CA SER A 121 -1.73 12.48 -17.22
C SER A 121 -1.30 13.36 -18.41
N CYS A 122 -1.65 12.93 -19.62
CA CYS A 122 -1.49 13.74 -20.84
C CYS A 122 -2.43 14.95 -20.91
N ARG A 123 -3.19 15.23 -19.85
CA ARG A 123 -3.90 16.51 -19.67
C ARG A 123 -3.00 17.58 -19.05
N SER A 124 -1.84 17.24 -18.50
CA SER A 124 -0.77 18.20 -18.23
C SER A 124 0.51 17.80 -18.99
N ASP A 125 1.50 17.25 -18.32
CA ASP A 125 2.81 16.87 -18.88
C ASP A 125 3.17 15.39 -18.66
N GLY A 126 2.23 14.60 -18.13
CA GLY A 126 2.30 13.13 -18.16
C GLY A 126 2.05 12.56 -19.57
N LYS A 127 2.33 11.27 -19.75
CA LYS A 127 2.21 10.61 -21.08
C LYS A 127 0.94 9.79 -21.28
N ARG A 128 0.26 9.36 -20.22
CA ARG A 128 -0.89 8.45 -20.30
C ARG A 128 -2.20 9.21 -20.23
N ASP A 129 -3.22 8.76 -20.96
CA ASP A 129 -4.58 9.28 -20.73
C ASP A 129 -5.07 8.86 -19.33
N PRO A 130 -6.02 9.62 -18.73
CA PRO A 130 -6.47 9.39 -17.36
C PRO A 130 -7.00 7.96 -17.09
N ALA A 131 -7.82 7.40 -17.99
CA ALA A 131 -8.39 6.07 -17.81
C ALA A 131 -7.32 4.98 -17.92
N ALA A 132 -6.41 5.08 -18.89
CA ALA A 132 -5.31 4.13 -18.99
C ALA A 132 -4.37 4.20 -17.78
N LEU A 133 -4.10 5.41 -17.26
CA LEU A 133 -3.29 5.60 -16.05
C LEU A 133 -3.93 4.91 -14.84
N ALA A 134 -5.26 5.02 -14.66
CA ALA A 134 -5.99 4.29 -13.63
C ALA A 134 -5.78 2.76 -13.76
N GLY A 135 -5.85 2.23 -14.99
CA GLY A 135 -5.55 0.82 -15.25
C GLY A 135 -4.12 0.42 -14.89
N TYR A 136 -3.12 1.28 -15.15
CA TYR A 136 -1.73 1.03 -14.73
C TYR A 136 -1.58 1.02 -13.20
N TYR A 137 -2.21 1.95 -12.47
CA TYR A 137 -2.23 1.90 -11.01
C TYR A 137 -2.84 0.59 -10.48
N ARG A 138 -3.97 0.18 -11.07
CA ARG A 138 -4.62 -1.07 -10.68
C ARG A 138 -3.75 -2.29 -10.93
N GLU A 139 -3.05 -2.34 -12.06
CA GLU A 139 -2.10 -3.40 -12.39
C GLU A 139 -0.96 -3.51 -11.35
N GLN A 140 -0.56 -2.37 -10.77
CA GLN A 140 0.44 -2.30 -9.70
C GLN A 140 -0.15 -2.52 -8.29
N GLY A 141 -1.42 -2.93 -8.20
CA GLY A 141 -2.11 -3.28 -6.96
C GLY A 141 -2.49 -2.10 -6.08
N PHE A 142 -2.59 -0.89 -6.64
CA PHE A 142 -3.09 0.27 -5.91
C PHE A 142 -4.60 0.16 -5.66
N ASP A 143 -5.02 0.73 -4.54
CA ASP A 143 -6.39 0.87 -4.05
C ASP A 143 -6.98 2.23 -4.37
N PHE A 144 -6.14 3.26 -4.38
CA PHE A 144 -6.52 4.60 -4.77
C PHE A 144 -5.37 5.34 -5.44
N PHE A 145 -5.71 6.39 -6.18
CA PHE A 145 -4.73 7.36 -6.65
C PHE A 145 -5.36 8.75 -6.78
N ALA A 146 -4.56 9.81 -6.64
CA ALA A 146 -4.94 11.15 -7.02
C ALA A 146 -4.39 11.47 -8.42
N LEU A 147 -5.26 11.98 -9.29
CA LEU A 147 -4.83 12.59 -10.53
C LEU A 147 -4.65 14.09 -10.26
N THR A 148 -3.42 14.57 -10.28
CA THR A 148 -3.03 15.91 -9.84
C THR A 148 -2.38 16.69 -10.98
N ASP A 149 -3.02 16.68 -12.16
CA ASP A 149 -2.53 17.43 -13.32
C ASP A 149 -2.28 18.91 -12.97
N HIS A 150 -1.21 19.49 -13.52
CA HIS A 150 -0.80 20.86 -13.18
C HIS A 150 -1.88 21.88 -13.51
N ASN A 151 -2.34 22.60 -12.47
CA ASN A 151 -3.37 23.63 -12.55
C ASN A 151 -4.66 23.18 -13.26
N ARG A 152 -5.03 21.90 -13.11
CA ARG A 152 -6.23 21.32 -13.71
C ARG A 152 -6.96 20.44 -12.72
N TYR A 153 -8.11 20.92 -12.26
CA TYR A 153 -8.99 20.18 -11.40
C TYR A 153 -10.20 19.64 -12.17
N HIS A 154 -10.50 18.35 -12.04
CA HIS A 154 -11.63 17.72 -12.72
C HIS A 154 -12.48 16.89 -11.76
N PHE A 155 -13.59 17.50 -11.29
CA PHE A 155 -14.52 16.89 -10.32
C PHE A 155 -15.35 15.72 -10.92
N GLY A 156 -15.48 15.64 -12.26
CA GLY A 156 -16.18 14.55 -12.96
C GLY A 156 -15.39 14.01 -14.17
N GLY A 157 -14.07 14.05 -14.10
CA GLY A 157 -13.19 13.89 -15.25
C GLY A 157 -13.13 12.44 -15.76
N GLU A 158 -13.32 12.28 -17.07
CA GLU A 158 -12.94 11.19 -18.00
C GLU A 158 -12.91 9.74 -17.45
N ILE A 159 -12.16 9.47 -16.38
CA ILE A 159 -12.11 8.19 -15.67
C ILE A 159 -13.50 7.77 -15.19
N ASP A 160 -14.26 8.68 -14.58
CA ASP A 160 -15.58 8.35 -14.02
C ASP A 160 -16.59 8.04 -15.14
N GLU A 161 -16.51 8.75 -16.27
CA GLU A 161 -17.33 8.47 -17.46
C GLU A 161 -16.95 7.13 -18.10
N VAL A 162 -15.66 6.83 -18.21
CA VAL A 162 -15.17 5.58 -18.80
C VAL A 162 -15.59 4.39 -17.94
N TYR A 163 -15.49 4.48 -16.62
CA TYR A 163 -15.80 3.37 -15.71
C TYR A 163 -17.17 3.50 -15.02
N ASP A 164 -18.09 4.28 -15.59
CA ASP A 164 -19.43 4.48 -15.01
C ASP A 164 -20.15 3.14 -14.80
N GLY A 165 -20.62 2.93 -13.57
CA GLY A 165 -21.27 1.69 -13.16
C GLY A 165 -20.39 0.43 -13.24
N VAL A 166 -19.06 0.55 -13.32
CA VAL A 166 -18.12 -0.59 -13.35
C VAL A 166 -17.29 -0.63 -12.07
N ASN A 167 -17.30 -1.75 -11.35
CA ASN A 167 -16.41 -1.91 -10.20
C ASN A 167 -14.97 -2.23 -10.62
N THR A 168 -14.09 -1.24 -10.57
CA THR A 168 -12.64 -1.39 -10.83
C THR A 168 -11.84 -1.79 -9.59
N GLY A 169 -12.43 -1.62 -8.40
CA GLY A 169 -11.73 -1.74 -7.12
C GLY A 169 -10.68 -0.66 -6.85
N LEU A 170 -10.63 0.39 -7.68
CA LEU A 170 -9.72 1.53 -7.57
C LEU A 170 -10.52 2.82 -7.30
N VAL A 171 -10.12 3.57 -6.29
CA VAL A 171 -10.72 4.87 -5.95
C VAL A 171 -9.90 6.02 -6.52
N ARG A 172 -10.56 6.93 -7.23
CA ARG A 172 -9.95 8.20 -7.63
C ARG A 172 -10.12 9.22 -6.51
N ILE A 173 -9.00 9.72 -5.98
CA ILE A 173 -8.95 10.91 -5.14
C ILE A 173 -8.93 12.12 -6.05
N PHE A 174 -9.76 13.11 -5.74
CA PHE A 174 -9.79 14.34 -6.53
C PHE A 174 -8.60 15.20 -6.14
N GLY A 175 -7.97 15.87 -7.10
CA GLY A 175 -6.81 16.69 -6.83
C GLY A 175 -6.34 17.48 -8.04
N GLU A 176 -5.34 18.31 -7.80
CA GLU A 176 -4.54 19.06 -8.76
C GLU A 176 -3.19 19.38 -8.12
N GLU A 177 -2.17 19.66 -8.93
CA GLU A 177 -0.97 20.31 -8.42
C GLU A 177 -1.03 21.80 -8.74
N VAL A 178 -1.13 22.62 -7.68
CA VAL A 178 -1.36 24.06 -7.78
C VAL A 178 -0.02 24.79 -7.87
N HIS A 179 0.14 25.56 -8.94
CA HIS A 179 1.29 26.45 -9.17
C HIS A 179 0.82 27.91 -9.21
N PRO A 180 0.81 28.63 -8.07
CA PRO A 180 0.35 30.01 -8.04
C PRO A 180 1.15 30.88 -9.00
N VAL A 181 0.48 31.75 -9.75
CA VAL A 181 1.10 32.56 -10.82
C VAL A 181 2.34 33.29 -10.32
N GLY A 182 3.46 33.17 -11.04
CA GLY A 182 4.73 33.79 -10.66
C GLY A 182 5.38 33.22 -9.40
N SER A 183 4.99 32.01 -8.99
CA SER A 183 5.70 31.19 -8.02
C SER A 183 6.27 29.97 -8.72
N VAL A 184 7.43 29.51 -8.29
CA VAL A 184 7.92 28.18 -8.66
C VAL A 184 7.44 27.11 -7.68
N LEU A 185 6.81 27.49 -6.56
CA LEU A 185 6.34 26.57 -5.52
C LEU A 185 5.22 25.69 -6.05
N HIS A 186 5.32 24.39 -5.77
CA HIS A 186 4.29 23.41 -6.02
C HIS A 186 3.58 23.10 -4.70
N ILE A 187 2.26 22.91 -4.76
CA ILE A 187 1.42 22.48 -3.65
C ILE A 187 0.44 21.46 -4.20
N VAL A 188 0.45 20.26 -3.63
CA VAL A 188 -0.48 19.20 -4.05
C VAL A 188 -1.78 19.37 -3.27
N HIS A 189 -2.87 19.52 -4.01
CA HIS A 189 -4.22 19.61 -3.48
C HIS A 189 -4.91 18.27 -3.71
N VAL A 190 -5.43 17.65 -2.63
CA VAL A 190 -6.22 16.42 -2.72
C VAL A 190 -7.52 16.51 -1.91
N CYS A 191 -8.49 15.65 -2.22
CA CYS A 191 -9.76 15.47 -1.50
C CYS A 191 -10.71 16.67 -1.49
N GLY A 192 -10.40 17.77 -2.19
CA GLY A 192 -11.26 18.95 -2.28
C GLY A 192 -12.50 18.75 -3.14
N ASN A 193 -13.37 19.76 -3.16
CA ASN A 193 -14.58 19.74 -3.99
C ASN A 193 -14.56 20.71 -5.17
N SER A 194 -13.51 21.52 -5.32
CA SER A 194 -13.41 22.54 -6.38
C SER A 194 -11.95 22.84 -6.71
N SER A 195 -11.71 23.37 -7.90
CA SER A 195 -10.39 23.85 -8.34
C SER A 195 -9.95 25.08 -7.55
N VAL A 196 -8.71 25.10 -7.09
CA VAL A 196 -8.05 26.31 -6.58
C VAL A 196 -7.38 27.06 -7.73
N SER A 197 -6.86 26.35 -8.73
CA SER A 197 -6.23 26.99 -9.88
C SER A 197 -7.20 27.82 -10.72
N ASP A 198 -8.47 27.42 -10.80
CA ASP A 198 -9.51 28.16 -11.53
C ASP A 198 -9.69 29.59 -10.98
N LEU A 199 -9.43 29.80 -9.68
CA LEU A 199 -9.58 31.09 -9.02
C LEU A 199 -8.64 32.15 -9.62
N TYR A 200 -7.40 31.79 -9.99
CA TYR A 200 -6.46 32.73 -10.61
C TYR A 200 -6.35 32.59 -12.13
N VAL A 201 -6.72 31.45 -12.71
CA VAL A 201 -6.78 31.27 -14.17
C VAL A 201 -7.87 32.16 -14.78
N HIS A 202 -8.98 32.36 -14.06
CA HIS A 202 -10.11 33.16 -14.53
C HIS A 202 -10.19 34.58 -13.93
N ASP A 203 -9.45 34.87 -12.86
CA ASP A 203 -9.41 36.20 -12.23
C ASP A 203 -8.00 36.53 -11.68
N LEU A 204 -7.09 36.91 -12.58
CA LEU A 204 -5.72 37.25 -12.21
C LEU A 204 -5.66 38.53 -11.35
N GLU A 205 -6.50 39.52 -11.63
CA GLU A 205 -6.52 40.79 -10.87
C GLU A 205 -7.01 40.56 -9.43
N GLY A 206 -8.07 39.76 -9.25
CA GLY A 206 -8.54 39.33 -7.93
C GLY A 206 -7.47 38.56 -7.17
N PHE A 207 -6.83 37.59 -7.81
CA PHE A 207 -5.71 36.86 -7.21
C PHE A 207 -4.57 37.78 -6.77
N GLU A 208 -4.12 38.71 -7.62
CA GLU A 208 -3.04 39.64 -7.26
C GLU A 208 -3.40 40.52 -6.06
N LYS A 209 -4.66 40.97 -5.98
CA LYS A 209 -5.17 41.72 -4.84
C LYS A 209 -5.15 40.90 -3.56
N ASP A 210 -5.62 39.65 -3.61
CA ASP A 210 -5.56 38.74 -2.46
C ASP A 210 -4.12 38.54 -2.00
N ILE A 211 -3.19 38.34 -2.94
CA ILE A 211 -1.77 38.13 -2.59
C ILE A 211 -1.18 39.35 -1.86
N GLU A 212 -1.56 40.59 -2.20
CA GLU A 212 -1.13 41.77 -1.43
C GLU A 212 -1.70 41.78 0.00
N GLU A 213 -2.94 41.34 0.20
CA GLU A 213 -3.52 41.18 1.53
C GLU A 213 -2.80 40.09 2.33
N TYR A 214 -2.51 38.94 1.72
CA TYR A 214 -1.74 37.87 2.35
C TYR A 214 -0.32 38.30 2.68
N LYS A 215 0.35 39.06 1.79
CA LYS A 215 1.69 39.62 2.05
C LYS A 215 1.71 40.53 3.28
N ALA A 216 0.65 41.32 3.50
CA ALA A 216 0.51 42.17 4.67
C ALA A 216 0.38 41.37 5.97
N ASN A 217 -0.10 40.12 5.89
CA ASN A 217 -0.33 39.22 7.02
C ASN A 217 0.77 38.14 7.19
N VAL A 218 1.81 38.14 6.36
CA VAL A 218 2.94 37.21 6.52
C VAL A 218 3.62 37.45 7.88
N PRO A 219 3.92 36.39 8.66
CA PRO A 219 4.58 36.54 9.95
C PRO A 219 5.89 37.34 9.88
N ALA A 220 6.13 38.20 10.88
CA ALA A 220 7.25 39.14 10.87
C ALA A 220 8.65 38.47 10.84
N ASN A 221 8.74 37.21 11.26
CA ASN A 221 9.98 36.42 11.23
C ASN A 221 10.29 35.83 9.84
N ILE A 222 9.40 35.97 8.85
CA ILE A 222 9.67 35.52 7.48
C ILE A 222 10.56 36.55 6.77
N PRO A 223 11.76 36.13 6.28
CA PRO A 223 12.66 37.02 5.54
C PRO A 223 11.99 37.63 4.30
N GLU A 224 12.33 38.88 3.98
CA GLU A 224 11.76 39.63 2.84
C GLU A 224 11.84 38.85 1.52
N LYS A 225 12.96 38.17 1.26
CA LYS A 225 13.17 37.31 0.07
C LYS A 225 12.15 36.18 -0.08
N TYR A 226 11.46 35.79 0.98
CA TYR A 226 10.48 34.71 1.00
C TYR A 226 9.03 35.17 1.13
N LYS A 227 8.77 36.42 1.53
CA LYS A 227 7.40 36.90 1.81
C LYS A 227 6.42 36.65 0.66
N SER A 228 6.82 36.94 -0.57
CA SER A 228 5.95 36.71 -1.74
C SER A 228 5.61 35.23 -1.95
N ARG A 229 6.60 34.33 -1.84
CA ARG A 229 6.37 32.88 -1.98
C ARG A 229 5.55 32.32 -0.81
N TYR A 230 5.81 32.82 0.40
CA TYR A 230 5.11 32.43 1.62
C TYR A 230 3.63 32.86 1.57
N ALA A 231 3.36 34.12 1.18
CA ALA A 231 2.00 34.63 1.02
C ALA A 231 1.19 33.83 0.00
N LYS A 232 1.80 33.47 -1.14
CA LYS A 232 1.16 32.60 -2.14
C LYS A 232 0.89 31.20 -1.59
N ALA A 233 1.81 30.63 -0.82
CA ALA A 233 1.60 29.34 -0.17
C ALA A 233 0.42 29.40 0.82
N MET A 234 0.40 30.41 1.69
CA MET A 234 -0.71 30.65 2.63
C MET A 234 -2.04 30.77 1.89
N TRP A 235 -2.11 31.63 0.86
CA TRP A 235 -3.32 31.80 0.07
C TRP A 235 -3.78 30.49 -0.54
N THR A 236 -2.87 29.73 -1.17
CA THR A 236 -3.21 28.45 -1.81
C THR A 236 -3.72 27.45 -0.80
N VAL A 237 -3.06 27.30 0.34
CA VAL A 237 -3.44 26.36 1.39
C VAL A 237 -4.81 26.72 1.97
N ASP A 238 -5.06 28.01 2.26
CA ASP A 238 -6.36 28.46 2.74
C ASP A 238 -7.47 28.16 1.73
N ARG A 239 -7.23 28.43 0.43
CA ARG A 239 -8.21 28.11 -0.63
C ARG A 239 -8.44 26.60 -0.73
N ILE A 240 -7.39 25.77 -0.59
CA ILE A 240 -7.52 24.29 -0.56
C ILE A 240 -8.45 23.87 0.60
N HIS A 241 -8.21 24.40 1.80
CA HIS A 241 -9.01 24.07 2.98
C HIS A 241 -10.47 24.53 2.84
N GLU A 242 -10.74 25.66 2.19
CA GLU A 242 -12.10 26.11 1.89
C GLU A 242 -12.87 25.15 0.98
N THR A 243 -12.17 24.38 0.13
CA THR A 243 -12.80 23.32 -0.67
C THR A 243 -13.14 22.05 0.13
N GLY A 244 -12.66 21.96 1.37
CA GLY A 244 -12.65 20.75 2.20
C GLY A 244 -11.52 19.77 1.87
N GLY A 245 -10.53 20.21 1.09
CA GLY A 245 -9.36 19.44 0.67
C GLY A 245 -8.21 19.47 1.67
N LEU A 246 -7.15 18.73 1.35
CA LEU A 246 -5.89 18.67 2.08
C LEU A 246 -4.77 19.23 1.21
N ALA A 247 -3.91 20.04 1.82
CA ALA A 247 -2.72 20.59 1.20
C ALA A 247 -1.48 19.78 1.61
N ILE A 248 -0.84 19.17 0.62
CA ILE A 248 0.41 18.42 0.77
C ILE A 248 1.56 19.31 0.30
N TYR A 249 2.66 19.35 1.06
CA TYR A 249 3.90 20.02 0.64
C TYR A 249 4.78 19.04 -0.15
N PRO A 250 4.90 19.19 -1.49
CA PRO A 250 5.58 18.21 -2.33
C PRO A 250 7.07 18.51 -2.52
N HIS A 251 7.85 17.44 -2.67
CA HIS A 251 9.24 17.38 -3.16
C HIS A 251 10.08 18.70 -3.13
N PRO A 252 10.39 19.27 -1.95
CA PRO A 252 11.08 20.56 -1.84
C PRO A 252 12.50 20.56 -2.44
N TYR A 253 13.11 19.38 -2.52
CA TYR A 253 14.45 19.18 -3.05
C TYR A 253 14.49 18.65 -4.48
N TRP A 254 13.38 18.78 -5.21
CA TRP A 254 13.37 18.65 -6.66
C TRP A 254 14.22 19.75 -7.32
N ARG A 255 14.81 19.45 -8.49
CA ARG A 255 15.59 20.40 -9.30
C ARG A 255 14.84 20.68 -10.61
N PRO A 256 14.23 21.87 -10.77
CA PRO A 256 13.41 22.16 -11.95
C PRO A 256 14.20 22.15 -13.26
N GLY A 257 13.78 21.31 -14.22
CA GLY A 257 14.34 21.28 -15.58
C GLY A 257 15.86 21.12 -15.62
N ARG A 258 16.57 22.15 -16.12
CA ARG A 258 18.05 22.17 -16.18
C ARG A 258 18.70 22.86 -14.98
N SER A 259 17.92 23.19 -13.95
CA SER A 259 18.42 23.81 -12.74
C SER A 259 19.45 22.91 -12.05
N ARG A 260 20.50 23.51 -11.50
CA ARG A 260 21.46 22.84 -10.62
C ARG A 260 21.20 23.12 -9.14
N ILE A 261 20.10 23.82 -8.84
CA ILE A 261 19.68 24.18 -7.49
C ILE A 261 18.27 23.64 -7.22
N TYR A 262 17.99 23.43 -5.93
CA TYR A 262 16.70 22.94 -5.46
C TYR A 262 15.59 23.98 -5.63
N HIS A 263 14.38 23.49 -5.81
CA HIS A 263 13.13 24.22 -5.86
C HIS A 263 12.87 25.04 -4.57
N ALA A 264 13.16 24.44 -3.42
CA ALA A 264 13.23 25.09 -2.12
C ALA A 264 14.59 24.80 -1.46
N CYS A 265 15.28 25.85 -1.01
CA CYS A 265 16.42 25.68 -0.12
C CYS A 265 15.95 25.35 1.30
N ASP A 266 16.83 24.78 2.13
CA ASP A 266 16.54 24.32 3.48
C ASP A 266 15.82 25.35 4.35
N GLU A 267 16.32 26.59 4.35
CA GLU A 267 15.72 27.69 5.10
C GLU A 267 14.24 27.88 4.74
N PHE A 268 13.90 27.80 3.46
CA PHE A 268 12.52 27.99 3.00
C PHE A 268 11.66 26.75 3.25
N ALA A 269 12.19 25.55 3.01
CA ALA A 269 11.50 24.30 3.31
C ALA A 269 11.16 24.17 4.81
N MET A 270 12.09 24.55 5.69
CA MET A 270 11.83 24.63 7.14
C MET A 270 10.73 25.63 7.47
N LEU A 271 10.74 26.83 6.87
CA LEU A 271 9.69 27.82 7.10
C LEU A 271 8.31 27.34 6.66
N MET A 272 8.23 26.61 5.53
CA MET A 272 6.99 25.99 5.05
C MET A 272 6.47 24.94 6.02
N LEU A 273 7.31 23.98 6.44
CA LEU A 273 6.87 22.91 7.33
C LEU A 273 6.55 23.42 8.75
N LYS A 274 7.36 24.32 9.30
CA LYS A 274 7.12 24.90 10.65
C LYS A 274 5.94 25.87 10.70
N SER A 275 5.40 26.29 9.56
CA SER A 275 4.21 27.15 9.55
C SER A 275 2.97 26.47 10.12
N GLY A 276 2.91 25.13 10.05
CA GLY A 276 1.72 24.36 10.42
C GLY A 276 0.57 24.47 9.41
N MET A 277 0.77 25.06 8.22
CA MET A 277 -0.31 25.24 7.24
C MET A 277 -0.60 23.96 6.42
N PHE A 278 0.39 23.10 6.21
CA PHE A 278 0.24 21.88 5.40
C PHE A 278 -0.29 20.71 6.23
N ASP A 279 -1.17 19.91 5.63
CA ASP A 279 -1.77 18.73 6.25
C ASP A 279 -0.85 17.50 6.18
N ALA A 280 0.01 17.43 5.16
CA ALA A 280 1.01 16.39 5.04
C ALA A 280 2.27 16.86 4.32
N PHE A 281 3.36 16.12 4.54
CA PHE A 281 4.62 16.27 3.83
C PHE A 281 4.82 15.09 2.88
N GLU A 282 4.99 15.35 1.59
CA GLU A 282 5.45 14.34 0.64
C GLU A 282 6.93 14.07 0.87
N LEU A 283 7.20 13.04 1.67
CA LEU A 283 8.53 12.75 2.17
C LEU A 283 9.41 12.10 1.10
N VAL A 284 8.81 11.22 0.30
CA VAL A 284 9.48 10.45 -0.77
C VAL A 284 8.64 10.50 -2.03
N GLY A 285 9.30 10.75 -3.18
CA GLY A 285 8.58 11.07 -4.42
C GLY A 285 9.07 12.35 -5.08
N GLY A 286 8.81 12.51 -6.39
CA GLY A 286 9.05 13.77 -7.13
C GLY A 286 10.48 14.32 -7.16
N MET A 287 11.46 13.59 -6.64
CA MET A 287 12.84 14.05 -6.54
C MET A 287 13.85 12.91 -6.71
N GLU A 288 15.09 13.27 -7.03
CA GLU A 288 16.21 12.33 -7.05
C GLU A 288 16.56 11.84 -5.63
N GLN A 289 17.31 10.73 -5.54
CA GLN A 289 17.65 10.10 -4.25
C GLN A 289 18.36 11.05 -3.28
N ASP A 290 19.21 11.96 -3.77
CA ASP A 290 19.87 12.96 -2.92
C ASP A 290 18.86 13.93 -2.29
N GLY A 291 17.82 14.30 -3.03
CA GLY A 291 16.66 15.05 -2.52
C GLY A 291 15.89 14.26 -1.47
N ILE A 292 15.57 12.99 -1.73
CA ILE A 292 14.85 12.12 -0.79
C ILE A 292 15.62 12.01 0.54
N ASN A 293 16.92 11.75 0.48
CA ASN A 293 17.75 11.63 1.69
C ASN A 293 17.70 12.91 2.54
N ARG A 294 17.63 14.08 1.90
CA ARG A 294 17.51 15.38 2.59
C ARG A 294 16.12 15.60 3.15
N ALA A 295 15.07 15.17 2.44
CA ALA A 295 13.69 15.22 2.94
C ALA A 295 13.52 14.38 4.21
N VAL A 296 14.06 13.16 4.21
CA VAL A 296 14.08 12.26 5.37
C VAL A 296 14.86 12.85 6.54
N ALA A 297 16.05 13.41 6.29
CA ALA A 297 16.84 14.08 7.33
C ALA A 297 16.11 15.29 7.93
N LEU A 298 15.52 16.15 7.08
CA LEU A 298 14.72 17.29 7.53
C LEU A 298 13.53 16.86 8.38
N TRP A 299 12.81 15.81 7.96
CA TRP A 299 11.70 15.27 8.74
C TRP A 299 12.15 14.77 10.10
N ALA A 300 13.29 14.09 10.19
CA ALA A 300 13.86 13.65 11.47
C ALA A 300 14.15 14.84 12.41
N ASP A 301 14.77 15.92 11.90
CA ASP A 301 15.05 17.13 12.68
C ASP A 301 13.75 17.80 13.17
N LEU A 302 12.75 17.91 12.31
CA LEU A 302 11.44 18.48 12.66
C LEU A 302 10.74 17.68 13.77
N ARG A 303 10.86 16.35 13.76
CA ARG A 303 10.31 15.48 14.81
C ARG A 303 11.01 15.68 16.15
N VAL A 304 12.33 15.90 16.16
CA VAL A 304 13.09 16.24 17.38
C VAL A 304 12.62 17.58 17.96
N GLU A 305 12.25 18.52 17.11
CA GLU A 305 11.66 19.81 17.51
C GLU A 305 10.18 19.71 17.93
N GLY A 306 9.58 18.52 17.90
CA GLY A 306 8.18 18.29 18.30
C GLY A 306 7.14 18.51 17.20
N LEU A 307 7.56 18.77 15.96
CA LEU A 307 6.65 18.90 14.81
C LEU A 307 6.33 17.51 14.24
N ASN A 308 5.09 17.07 14.42
CA ASN A 308 4.61 15.75 13.98
C ASN A 308 3.66 15.87 12.79
N ILE A 309 4.16 16.35 11.65
CA ILE A 309 3.37 16.39 10.41
C ILE A 309 3.19 14.96 9.85
N PRO A 310 1.98 14.60 9.37
CA PRO A 310 1.76 13.38 8.58
C PRO A 310 2.70 13.33 7.37
N VAL A 311 3.15 12.12 7.02
CA VAL A 311 4.05 11.90 5.87
C VAL A 311 3.42 10.97 4.85
N VAL A 312 3.57 11.33 3.59
CA VAL A 312 3.07 10.56 2.44
C VAL A 312 4.21 10.29 1.46
N GLY A 313 4.08 9.21 0.72
CA GLY A 313 4.93 8.91 -0.43
C GLY A 313 4.09 8.91 -1.70
N SER A 314 4.60 9.53 -2.76
CA SER A 314 3.86 9.65 -4.02
C SER A 314 4.83 9.54 -5.19
N SER A 315 4.35 9.14 -6.37
CA SER A 315 5.27 8.85 -7.47
C SER A 315 5.66 10.08 -8.29
N ASP A 316 4.82 11.12 -8.30
CA ASP A 316 4.93 12.23 -9.25
C ASP A 316 5.05 11.69 -10.69
N VAL A 317 4.19 10.71 -11.00
CA VAL A 317 4.32 9.92 -12.23
C VAL A 317 4.00 10.79 -13.45
N HIS A 318 4.98 10.89 -14.34
CA HIS A 318 4.79 11.37 -15.71
C HIS A 318 4.88 10.23 -16.72
N GLU A 319 5.57 9.14 -16.35
CA GLU A 319 5.77 7.93 -17.16
C GLU A 319 5.68 6.67 -16.30
N VAL A 320 4.89 5.69 -16.73
CA VAL A 320 4.70 4.41 -16.01
C VAL A 320 5.91 3.48 -16.05
N ASN A 321 6.90 3.76 -16.90
CA ASN A 321 8.18 3.03 -16.93
C ASN A 321 9.26 3.77 -16.13
N GLY A 322 8.89 4.85 -15.43
CA GLY A 322 9.81 5.66 -14.64
C GLY A 322 10.26 4.97 -13.35
N LYS A 323 11.33 5.49 -12.75
CA LYS A 323 11.90 4.95 -11.52
C LYS A 323 10.99 5.10 -10.30
N THR A 324 10.08 6.07 -10.30
CA THR A 324 9.22 6.39 -9.16
C THR A 324 7.86 5.70 -9.25
N PHE A 325 7.34 5.44 -10.45
CA PHE A 325 6.06 4.75 -10.63
C PHE A 325 6.11 3.37 -9.97
N ASN A 326 5.12 3.06 -9.12
CA ASN A 326 5.08 1.91 -8.21
C ASN A 326 6.13 1.91 -7.08
N ASN A 327 7.22 2.66 -7.17
CA ASN A 327 8.31 2.67 -6.19
C ASN A 327 8.18 3.73 -5.11
N CYS A 328 7.43 4.81 -5.32
CA CYS A 328 7.08 5.76 -4.27
C CYS A 328 5.56 5.77 -4.12
N PHE A 329 5.06 5.48 -2.92
CA PHE A 329 3.62 5.37 -2.64
C PHE A 329 3.33 5.49 -1.14
N THR A 330 2.05 5.57 -0.80
CA THR A 330 1.56 5.64 0.58
C THR A 330 0.82 4.36 0.95
N VAL A 331 1.10 3.82 2.13
CA VAL A 331 0.20 2.84 2.77
C VAL A 331 -0.69 3.60 3.75
N CYS A 332 -2.00 3.59 3.50
CA CYS A 332 -3.00 4.29 4.30
C CYS A 332 -3.86 3.27 5.07
N PHE A 333 -4.11 3.52 6.35
CA PHE A 333 -4.94 2.67 7.20
C PHE A 333 -6.30 3.36 7.43
N ALA A 334 -7.27 3.03 6.59
CA ALA A 334 -8.58 3.68 6.55
C ALA A 334 -9.71 2.70 6.90
N LYS A 335 -10.89 3.20 7.28
CA LYS A 335 -12.05 2.32 7.61
C LYS A 335 -12.52 1.55 6.38
N SER A 336 -12.55 2.18 5.22
CA SER A 336 -12.87 1.58 3.92
C SER A 336 -12.08 2.22 2.79
N ASN A 337 -12.14 1.63 1.59
CA ASN A 337 -11.62 2.25 0.36
C ASN A 337 -12.65 3.27 -0.16
N SER A 338 -12.83 4.36 0.56
CA SER A 338 -13.68 5.51 0.17
C SER A 338 -12.85 6.80 0.27
N ARG A 339 -13.20 7.83 -0.51
CA ARG A 339 -12.45 9.10 -0.51
C ARG A 339 -12.47 9.76 0.87
N GLU A 340 -13.62 9.68 1.53
CA GLU A 340 -13.87 10.27 2.84
C GLU A 340 -13.04 9.57 3.92
N ASP A 341 -13.04 8.23 3.97
CA ASP A 341 -12.23 7.49 4.95
C ASP A 341 -10.73 7.60 4.69
N ILE A 342 -10.31 7.70 3.42
CA ILE A 342 -8.91 7.92 3.05
C ILE A 342 -8.47 9.31 3.52
N ARG A 343 -9.27 10.36 3.27
CA ARG A 343 -8.98 11.73 3.74
C ARG A 343 -8.87 11.77 5.26
N ASP A 344 -9.79 11.15 5.97
CA ASP A 344 -9.78 11.11 7.44
C ASP A 344 -8.51 10.40 7.96
N ALA A 345 -8.13 9.27 7.35
CA ALA A 345 -6.91 8.56 7.71
C ALA A 345 -5.62 9.36 7.44
N LEU A 346 -5.55 10.10 6.33
CA LEU A 346 -4.43 11.01 6.04
C LEU A 346 -4.34 12.14 7.07
N THR A 347 -5.48 12.76 7.40
CA THR A 347 -5.57 13.85 8.40
C THR A 347 -5.13 13.38 9.78
N GLU A 348 -5.52 12.16 10.16
CA GLU A 348 -5.14 11.54 11.45
C GLU A 348 -3.69 11.00 11.47
N GLY A 349 -2.95 11.11 10.37
CA GLY A 349 -1.59 10.58 10.26
C GLY A 349 -1.52 9.04 10.29
N LYS A 350 -2.61 8.36 9.93
CA LYS A 350 -2.69 6.89 9.81
C LYS A 350 -2.15 6.42 8.46
N CYS A 351 -0.96 6.88 8.12
CA CYS A 351 -0.30 6.57 6.87
C CYS A 351 1.21 6.36 7.05
N VAL A 352 1.80 5.69 6.07
CA VAL A 352 3.24 5.42 5.98
C VAL A 352 3.68 5.77 4.56
N ALA A 353 4.67 6.65 4.45
CA ALA A 353 5.33 6.94 3.18
C ALA A 353 6.30 5.79 2.86
N VAL A 354 6.30 5.29 1.62
CA VAL A 354 7.13 4.15 1.22
C VAL A 354 7.90 4.52 -0.03
N GLU A 355 9.22 4.36 0.02
CA GLU A 355 10.04 4.19 -1.19
C GLU A 355 10.47 2.73 -1.32
N ALA A 356 10.65 2.26 -2.55
CA ALA A 356 11.10 0.92 -2.86
C ALA A 356 12.15 0.94 -3.97
N THR A 357 13.10 0.01 -3.89
CA THR A 357 14.11 -0.23 -4.92
C THR A 357 14.17 -1.69 -5.28
N GLY A 358 14.70 -2.01 -6.47
CA GLY A 358 14.70 -3.37 -6.97
C GLY A 358 13.34 -3.79 -7.53
N GLU A 359 13.28 -5.03 -8.01
CA GLU A 359 12.11 -5.57 -8.69
C GLU A 359 11.72 -6.94 -8.12
N GLU A 360 10.46 -7.30 -8.26
CA GLU A 360 9.90 -8.61 -7.89
C GLU A 360 10.29 -9.07 -6.47
N SER A 361 11.13 -10.11 -6.36
CA SER A 361 11.55 -10.75 -5.12
C SER A 361 12.77 -10.10 -4.47
N GLU A 362 13.50 -9.27 -5.20
CA GLU A 362 14.65 -8.49 -4.69
C GLU A 362 14.23 -7.09 -4.26
N ARG A 363 12.92 -6.85 -4.18
CA ARG A 363 12.37 -5.55 -3.84
C ARG A 363 12.60 -5.22 -2.38
N GLU A 364 13.29 -4.11 -2.15
CA GLU A 364 13.56 -3.57 -0.83
C GLU A 364 12.63 -2.39 -0.58
N TYR A 365 11.97 -2.38 0.59
CA TYR A 365 11.07 -1.31 0.99
C TYR A 365 11.68 -0.50 2.13
N ARG A 366 11.52 0.82 2.05
CA ARG A 366 11.89 1.78 3.11
C ARG A 366 10.62 2.55 3.51
N PRO A 367 9.89 2.04 4.51
CA PRO A 367 8.72 2.71 5.07
C PRO A 367 9.11 3.79 6.10
N TYR A 368 8.39 4.91 6.09
CA TYR A 368 8.59 6.05 6.97
C TYR A 368 7.27 6.45 7.64
N GLY A 369 7.28 6.57 8.96
CA GLY A 369 6.10 6.87 9.77
C GLY A 369 6.37 6.61 11.25
N SER A 370 5.31 6.42 12.04
CA SER A 370 5.45 5.97 13.43
C SER A 370 5.95 4.52 13.47
N LEU A 371 6.72 4.15 14.51
CA LEU A 371 7.24 2.78 14.66
C LEU A 371 6.13 1.73 14.52
N ARG A 372 5.01 1.93 15.22
CA ARG A 372 3.85 1.04 15.20
C ARG A 372 3.32 0.79 13.77
N LEU A 373 3.08 1.87 13.01
CA LEU A 373 2.57 1.77 11.64
C LEU A 373 3.61 1.22 10.67
N VAL A 374 4.89 1.57 10.84
CA VAL A 374 6.01 1.05 10.04
C VAL A 374 6.16 -0.45 10.21
N THR A 375 6.11 -0.97 11.44
CA THR A 375 6.19 -2.41 11.73
C THR A 375 5.08 -3.18 11.02
N TYR A 376 3.84 -2.66 11.09
CA TYR A 376 2.72 -3.30 10.41
C TYR A 376 2.80 -3.17 8.88
N ALA A 377 3.14 -1.99 8.36
CA ALA A 377 3.32 -1.78 6.92
C ALA A 377 4.41 -2.70 6.35
N GLN A 378 5.51 -2.92 7.07
CA GLN A 378 6.58 -3.82 6.64
C GLN A 378 6.10 -5.26 6.44
N PHE A 379 5.27 -5.78 7.36
CA PHE A 379 4.62 -7.08 7.19
C PHE A 379 3.77 -7.12 5.91
N LEU A 380 2.93 -6.11 5.70
CA LEU A 380 2.04 -6.04 4.53
C LEU A 380 2.82 -5.93 3.21
N LEU A 381 3.88 -5.13 3.17
CA LEU A 381 4.75 -4.94 2.01
C LEU A 381 5.44 -6.24 1.60
N LYS A 382 5.72 -7.14 2.56
CA LYS A 382 6.35 -8.44 2.29
C LYS A 382 5.34 -9.53 1.96
N TYR A 383 4.22 -9.62 2.69
CA TYR A 383 3.35 -10.79 2.66
C TYR A 383 1.97 -10.56 2.05
N TYR A 384 1.51 -9.32 1.93
CA TYR A 384 0.17 -8.97 1.44
C TYR A 384 0.20 -8.30 0.06
N PHE A 385 0.80 -7.11 -0.04
CA PHE A 385 0.75 -6.27 -1.25
C PHE A 385 1.33 -6.96 -2.50
N PRO A 386 2.46 -7.70 -2.45
CA PRO A 386 2.97 -8.39 -3.63
C PRO A 386 2.02 -9.48 -4.15
N LYS A 387 1.35 -10.21 -3.25
CA LYS A 387 0.35 -11.23 -3.63
C LYS A 387 -0.88 -10.56 -4.24
N ARG A 388 -1.36 -9.48 -3.63
CA ARG A 388 -2.49 -8.70 -4.13
C ARG A 388 -2.20 -8.11 -5.51
N GLN A 389 -1.01 -7.54 -5.71
CA GLN A 389 -0.58 -7.00 -6.99
C GLN A 389 -0.68 -8.04 -8.11
N ARG A 390 -0.17 -9.27 -7.91
CA ARG A 390 -0.28 -10.35 -8.90
C ARG A 390 -1.73 -10.67 -9.30
N ILE A 391 -2.65 -10.61 -8.34
CA ILE A 391 -4.08 -10.83 -8.62
C ILE A 391 -4.67 -9.64 -9.38
N CYS A 392 -4.25 -8.40 -9.06
CA CYS A 392 -4.75 -7.18 -9.69
C CYS A 392 -4.16 -6.93 -11.10
N GLN A 393 -3.09 -7.61 -11.49
CA GLN A 393 -2.46 -7.45 -12.80
C GLN A 393 -3.47 -7.63 -13.95
N GLY A 394 -4.30 -8.68 -13.89
CA GLY A 394 -5.38 -8.92 -14.86
C GLY A 394 -6.37 -7.75 -14.90
N ALA A 395 -6.90 -7.36 -13.74
CA ALA A 395 -7.86 -6.26 -13.64
C ALA A 395 -7.34 -4.95 -14.24
N GLY A 396 -6.07 -4.59 -13.99
CA GLY A 396 -5.47 -3.38 -14.57
C GLY A 396 -5.28 -3.44 -16.09
N VAL A 397 -4.90 -4.60 -16.64
CA VAL A 397 -4.87 -4.82 -18.09
C VAL A 397 -6.27 -4.72 -18.68
N THR A 398 -7.25 -5.36 -18.04
CA THR A 398 -8.65 -5.36 -18.46
C THR A 398 -9.27 -3.97 -18.37
N MET A 399 -8.92 -3.16 -17.37
CA MET A 399 -9.34 -1.75 -17.30
C MET A 399 -8.93 -0.96 -18.55
N ARG A 400 -7.72 -1.17 -19.07
CA ARG A 400 -7.24 -0.50 -20.29
C ARG A 400 -7.86 -1.08 -21.56
N ALA A 401 -8.09 -2.40 -21.60
CA ALA A 401 -8.82 -3.01 -22.71
C ALA A 401 -10.28 -2.54 -22.75
N TYR A 402 -10.92 -2.41 -21.58
CA TYR A 402 -12.29 -1.93 -21.42
C TYR A 402 -12.42 -0.48 -21.90
N SER A 403 -11.49 0.41 -21.54
CA SER A 403 -11.49 1.81 -22.01
C SER A 403 -11.36 1.93 -23.53
N MET A 404 -10.87 0.89 -24.21
CA MET A 404 -10.77 0.81 -25.67
C MET A 404 -11.92 0.02 -26.33
N GLY A 405 -12.86 -0.50 -25.56
CA GLY A 405 -13.97 -1.33 -26.05
C GLY A 405 -13.60 -2.78 -26.38
N GLU A 406 -12.46 -3.28 -25.90
CA GLU A 406 -11.94 -4.63 -26.17
C GLU A 406 -12.28 -5.66 -25.09
N ALA A 407 -12.68 -5.21 -23.90
CA ALA A 407 -13.07 -6.07 -22.79
C ALA A 407 -14.49 -5.77 -22.31
N SER A 408 -15.16 -6.77 -21.73
CA SER A 408 -16.50 -6.61 -21.17
C SER A 408 -16.45 -6.18 -19.71
N LYS A 409 -17.53 -5.54 -19.25
CA LYS A 409 -17.72 -5.18 -17.84
C LYS A 409 -17.65 -6.40 -16.92
N GLU A 410 -18.24 -7.51 -17.33
CA GLU A 410 -18.33 -8.74 -16.53
C GLU A 410 -16.94 -9.34 -16.27
N LEU A 411 -16.03 -9.28 -17.25
CA LEU A 411 -14.65 -9.72 -17.08
C LEU A 411 -13.94 -8.87 -16.03
N LEU A 412 -14.03 -7.54 -16.15
CA LEU A 412 -13.40 -6.60 -15.22
C LEU A 412 -13.93 -6.78 -13.79
N GLU A 413 -15.26 -6.84 -13.61
CA GLU A 413 -15.85 -7.03 -12.29
C GLU A 413 -15.49 -8.39 -11.67
N LEU A 414 -15.34 -9.44 -12.48
CA LEU A 414 -14.89 -10.75 -12.01
C LEU A 414 -13.44 -10.69 -11.50
N GLU A 415 -12.54 -10.05 -12.24
CA GLU A 415 -11.14 -9.90 -11.83
C GLU A 415 -10.99 -9.00 -10.60
N THR A 416 -11.75 -7.90 -10.53
CA THR A 416 -11.84 -7.06 -9.33
C THR A 416 -12.27 -7.88 -8.12
N LYS A 417 -13.35 -8.66 -8.25
CA LYS A 417 -13.87 -9.52 -7.18
C LYS A 417 -12.86 -10.56 -6.71
N LEU A 418 -11.99 -11.09 -7.58
CA LEU A 418 -10.93 -12.02 -7.15
C LEU A 418 -9.96 -11.35 -6.16
N SER A 419 -9.58 -10.11 -6.39
CA SER A 419 -8.68 -9.35 -5.51
C SER A 419 -9.35 -8.93 -4.19
N GLU A 420 -10.64 -8.60 -4.23
CA GLU A 420 -11.46 -8.28 -3.05
C GLU A 420 -11.62 -9.51 -2.17
N ASP A 421 -11.97 -10.65 -2.78
CA ASP A 421 -12.07 -11.94 -2.10
C ASP A 421 -10.76 -12.36 -1.43
N PHE A 422 -9.63 -12.17 -2.11
CA PHE A 422 -8.31 -12.41 -1.52
C PHE A 422 -8.08 -11.53 -0.29
N THR A 423 -8.38 -10.24 -0.41
CA THR A 423 -8.24 -9.28 0.69
C THR A 423 -9.12 -9.68 1.88
N LEU A 424 -10.41 -9.95 1.66
CA LEU A 424 -11.31 -10.34 2.73
C LEU A 424 -10.86 -11.62 3.44
N ARG A 425 -10.33 -12.62 2.72
CA ARG A 425 -9.78 -13.85 3.34
C ARG A 425 -8.51 -13.57 4.13
N PHE A 426 -7.59 -12.77 3.58
CA PHE A 426 -6.33 -12.43 4.22
C PHE A 426 -6.55 -11.76 5.58
N PHE A 427 -7.59 -10.91 5.67
CA PHE A 427 -7.98 -10.19 6.88
C PHE A 427 -9.06 -10.89 7.72
N GLY A 428 -9.42 -12.13 7.43
CA GLY A 428 -10.42 -12.88 8.21
C GLY A 428 -11.86 -12.35 8.12
N LYS A 429 -12.15 -11.51 7.13
CA LYS A 429 -13.49 -10.96 6.84
C LYS A 429 -14.31 -11.86 5.91
N LYS A 430 -13.72 -12.95 5.41
CA LYS A 430 -14.38 -13.96 4.57
C LYS A 430 -13.73 -15.33 4.78
N GLU A 431 -14.55 -16.37 4.83
CA GLU A 431 -14.07 -17.75 4.92
C GLU A 431 -13.15 -18.13 3.75
N PRO A 432 -12.07 -18.91 4.01
CA PRO A 432 -11.23 -19.44 2.97
C PRO A 432 -11.99 -20.43 2.07
N LYS A 433 -11.54 -20.56 0.82
CA LYS A 433 -12.02 -21.64 -0.05
C LYS A 433 -11.31 -22.93 0.33
N LEU A 434 -12.06 -23.91 0.82
CA LEU A 434 -11.55 -25.21 1.25
C LEU A 434 -11.75 -26.27 0.16
N PRO A 435 -10.97 -27.37 0.17
CA PRO A 435 -11.24 -28.52 -0.67
C PRO A 435 -12.69 -28.99 -0.51
N ASN A 436 -13.40 -29.20 -1.62
CA ASN A 436 -14.77 -29.71 -1.60
C ASN A 436 -14.78 -31.25 -1.65
N ALA A 437 -15.94 -31.85 -1.38
CA ALA A 437 -16.08 -33.31 -1.36
C ALA A 437 -15.67 -33.97 -2.69
N GLU A 438 -16.04 -33.38 -3.83
CA GLU A 438 -15.67 -33.89 -5.15
C GLU A 438 -14.15 -33.91 -5.37
N MET A 439 -13.45 -32.87 -4.93
CA MET A 439 -12.00 -32.77 -4.99
C MET A 439 -11.33 -33.80 -4.08
N LEU A 440 -11.82 -33.96 -2.84
CA LEU A 440 -11.27 -34.95 -1.91
C LEU A 440 -11.44 -36.38 -2.44
N VAL A 441 -12.61 -36.72 -3.00
CA VAL A 441 -12.85 -38.01 -3.66
C VAL A 441 -11.90 -38.22 -4.83
N PHE A 442 -11.71 -37.19 -5.65
CA PHE A 442 -10.78 -37.24 -6.78
C PHE A 442 -9.35 -37.50 -6.32
N GLU A 443 -8.85 -36.76 -5.32
CA GLU A 443 -7.47 -36.91 -4.84
C GLU A 443 -7.25 -38.25 -4.15
N ASN A 444 -8.18 -38.70 -3.30
CA ASN A 444 -8.07 -39.99 -2.63
C ASN A 444 -8.01 -41.16 -3.63
N LYS A 445 -8.82 -41.10 -4.69
CA LYS A 445 -8.77 -42.10 -5.77
C LYS A 445 -7.37 -42.19 -6.39
N TRP A 446 -6.75 -41.06 -6.71
CA TRP A 446 -5.43 -41.07 -7.37
C TRP A 446 -4.29 -41.40 -6.43
N ARG A 447 -4.39 -41.04 -5.15
CA ARG A 447 -3.46 -41.50 -4.11
C ARG A 447 -3.46 -43.02 -3.98
N GLU A 448 -4.64 -43.64 -3.95
CA GLU A 448 -4.76 -45.09 -3.89
C GLU A 448 -4.16 -45.78 -5.13
N VAL A 449 -4.39 -45.21 -6.33
CA VAL A 449 -3.75 -45.71 -7.56
C VAL A 449 -2.23 -45.64 -7.47
N HIS A 450 -1.68 -44.54 -6.95
CA HIS A 450 -0.23 -44.36 -6.79
C HIS A 450 0.36 -45.27 -5.70
N ALA A 451 -0.32 -45.45 -4.57
CA ALA A 451 0.08 -46.35 -3.49
C ALA A 451 0.15 -47.82 -3.97
N ASN A 452 -0.74 -48.20 -4.89
CA ASN A 452 -0.78 -49.53 -5.51
C ASN A 452 0.08 -49.65 -6.79
N GLY A 453 0.82 -48.59 -7.16
CA GLY A 453 1.68 -48.57 -8.34
C GLY A 453 2.95 -49.43 -8.19
N PRO A 454 3.62 -49.80 -9.29
CA PRO A 454 4.85 -50.58 -9.25
C PRO A 454 5.98 -49.82 -8.53
N SER A 455 6.66 -50.50 -7.60
CA SER A 455 7.76 -49.92 -6.85
C SER A 455 9.04 -49.81 -7.69
N GLY A 456 9.43 -48.59 -8.04
CA GLY A 456 10.69 -48.21 -8.72
C GLY A 456 11.30 -46.92 -8.16
N LYS A 457 12.43 -46.45 -8.74
CA LYS A 457 13.21 -45.28 -8.24
C LYS A 457 12.42 -43.96 -8.04
N GLY A 458 11.21 -43.83 -8.60
CA GLY A 458 10.33 -42.66 -8.45
C GLY A 458 9.06 -42.87 -7.60
N SER A 459 8.88 -44.03 -6.96
CA SER A 459 7.63 -44.43 -6.27
C SER A 459 7.66 -44.30 -4.74
N VAL A 460 8.67 -43.59 -4.20
CA VAL A 460 9.03 -43.58 -2.77
C VAL A 460 8.06 -42.78 -1.89
N ILE A 461 6.96 -42.24 -2.43
CA ILE A 461 6.09 -41.30 -1.72
C ILE A 461 5.33 -41.95 -0.54
N PHE A 462 5.22 -43.28 -0.46
CA PHE A 462 4.34 -43.95 0.53
C PHE A 462 4.92 -45.16 1.27
N LYS A 463 6.25 -45.31 1.36
CA LYS A 463 6.82 -46.35 2.23
C LYS A 463 7.97 -45.80 3.06
N ASP A 464 7.73 -45.72 4.37
CA ASP A 464 8.78 -45.74 5.37
C ASP A 464 9.70 -46.93 5.08
N TYR A 465 10.91 -46.61 4.69
CA TYR A 465 11.98 -47.57 4.55
C TYR A 465 12.34 -48.09 5.95
N LYS A 466 11.66 -49.15 6.41
CA LYS A 466 12.32 -50.12 7.30
C LYS A 466 13.30 -50.91 6.43
N MET A 467 14.55 -50.47 6.39
CA MET A 467 15.66 -51.37 6.06
C MET A 467 16.19 -51.97 7.36
N GLU A 468 16.25 -53.30 7.32
CA GLU A 468 16.66 -54.30 8.32
C GLU A 468 15.60 -54.71 9.35
#